data_AF-A0A2T0A305-F1
#
_entry.id   AF-A0A2T0A305-F1
#
_cell.length_a   1.000
_cell.length_b   1.000
_cell.length_c   1.000
_cell.angle_alpha   90.00
_cell.angle_beta   90.00
_cell.angle_gamma   90.00
#
_symmetry.space_group_name_H-M   'P 1'
#
loop_
_entity.id
_entity.type
_entity.pdbx_description
1 polymer ?
#
loop_
_entity_poly.entity_id
_entity_poly.type
_entity_poly.pdbx_seq_one_letter_code
_entity_poly.pdbx_strand_id
1 'polypeptide(L)'
;MPAGRCIICAAETKTRCSSCAKAGVDIFFCSPKHQKLLWPLHRFFCGPGKANPFKWPALSRAESRHAIDNLDTPPGPHAKGRTCRASTIMEHLRDEAGLPAHCHVSQILHATEPTHVQGRPVEMTAVNIRIAEYRLVRSNTADADLLTLPSLVPPLTYFTQVADVFGVFDLSADWLTGFLHRLSAVSLLARQASIPSFEESEAALLLLLPAHA
;
A
#
# COMPACT_ATOMS: atom_id res chain seq x y z
N MET A 1 -28.09 16.00 8.53
CA MET A 1 -26.74 15.43 8.31
C MET A 1 -26.91 13.97 7.89
N PRO A 2 -26.19 13.49 6.86
CA PRO A 2 -26.24 12.08 6.49
C PRO A 2 -25.74 11.22 7.65
N ALA A 3 -26.43 10.10 7.91
CA ALA A 3 -25.98 9.07 8.81
C ALA A 3 -25.30 7.96 8.00
N GLY A 4 -24.31 7.31 8.59
CA GLY A 4 -23.58 6.22 7.96
C GLY A 4 -22.99 5.28 9.00
N ARG A 5 -22.16 4.35 8.53
CA ARG A 5 -21.50 3.35 9.38
C ARG A 5 -20.01 3.66 9.49
N CYS A 6 -19.48 3.58 10.70
CA CYS A 6 -18.05 3.73 10.94
C CYS A 6 -17.27 2.75 10.06
N ILE A 7 -16.26 3.26 9.34
CA ILE A 7 -15.46 2.45 8.42
C ILE A 7 -14.62 1.37 9.12
N ILE A 8 -14.40 1.50 10.43
CA ILE A 8 -13.61 0.57 11.24
C ILE A 8 -14.49 -0.51 11.88
N CYS A 9 -15.58 -0.13 12.55
CA CYS A 9 -16.38 -1.06 13.38
C CYS A 9 -17.84 -1.20 12.96
N ALA A 10 -18.24 -0.57 11.85
CA ALA A 10 -19.62 -0.54 11.33
C ALA A 10 -20.70 0.10 12.24
N ALA A 11 -20.35 0.59 13.44
CA ALA A 11 -21.28 1.30 14.32
C ALA A 11 -21.90 2.52 13.63
N GLU A 12 -23.19 2.77 13.88
CA GLU A 12 -23.89 3.94 13.34
C GLU A 12 -23.28 5.24 13.84
N THR A 13 -23.15 6.22 12.96
CA THR A 13 -22.61 7.53 13.30
C THR A 13 -23.06 8.59 12.31
N LYS A 14 -23.03 9.85 12.75
CA LYS A 14 -23.22 11.05 11.92
C LYS A 14 -21.90 11.80 11.69
N THR A 15 -20.81 11.32 12.30
CA THR A 15 -19.49 11.95 12.23
C THR A 15 -18.73 11.41 11.03
N ARG A 16 -18.28 12.31 10.17
CA ARG A 16 -17.52 12.01 8.95
C ARG A 16 -16.25 12.85 8.86
N CYS A 17 -15.27 12.38 8.10
CA CYS A 17 -14.06 13.14 7.82
C CYS A 17 -14.40 14.43 7.08
N SER A 18 -14.13 15.57 7.71
CA SER A 18 -14.48 16.89 7.19
C SER A 18 -13.78 17.19 5.85
N SER A 19 -12.53 16.76 5.68
CA SER A 19 -11.80 16.94 4.42
C SER A 19 -12.37 16.10 3.29
N CYS A 20 -12.72 14.83 3.53
CA CYS A 20 -13.33 13.98 2.52
C CYS A 20 -14.75 14.43 2.15
N ALA A 21 -15.52 14.93 3.13
CA ALA A 21 -16.82 15.52 2.86
C ALA A 21 -16.74 16.71 1.90
N LYS A 22 -15.69 17.54 1.99
CA LYS A 22 -15.42 18.62 1.02
C LYS A 22 -15.09 18.11 -0.39
N ALA A 23 -14.61 16.86 -0.50
CA ALA A 23 -14.38 16.19 -1.78
C ALA A 23 -15.63 15.45 -2.30
N GLY A 24 -16.77 15.52 -1.58
CA GLY A 24 -18.00 14.85 -2.00
C GLY A 24 -18.02 13.34 -1.72
N VAL A 25 -17.18 12.83 -0.81
CA VAL A 25 -17.22 11.43 -0.36
C VAL A 25 -17.36 11.33 1.15
N ASP A 26 -18.28 10.47 1.59
CA ASP A 26 -18.63 10.31 3.00
C ASP A 26 -17.88 9.14 3.66
N ILE A 27 -16.82 9.49 4.38
CA ILE A 27 -16.03 8.54 5.19
C ILE A 27 -16.36 8.75 6.66
N PHE A 28 -17.08 7.80 7.25
CA PHE A 28 -17.66 7.89 8.59
C PHE A 28 -16.76 7.28 9.68
N PHE A 29 -16.71 7.92 10.84
CA PHE A 29 -16.00 7.44 12.05
C PHE A 29 -16.87 7.65 13.28
N CYS A 30 -17.11 6.60 14.08
CA CYS A 30 -17.89 6.74 15.31
C CYS A 30 -17.12 7.47 16.44
N SER A 31 -15.79 7.60 16.33
CA SER A 31 -14.95 8.29 17.32
C SER A 31 -13.65 8.84 16.72
N PRO A 32 -13.01 9.85 17.35
CA PRO A 32 -11.67 10.29 16.99
C PRO A 32 -10.62 9.18 17.10
N LYS A 33 -10.81 8.18 17.97
CA LYS A 33 -9.93 7.03 18.10
C LYS A 33 -9.88 6.22 16.81
N HIS A 34 -11.04 5.92 16.21
CA HIS A 34 -11.11 5.19 14.93
C HIS A 34 -10.56 6.02 13.75
N GLN A 35 -10.72 7.34 13.78
CA GLN A 35 -10.09 8.20 12.78
C GLN A 35 -8.56 8.18 12.91
N LYS A 36 -8.03 8.32 14.13
CA LYS A 36 -6.59 8.22 14.40
C LYS A 36 -6.03 6.85 14.03
N LEU A 37 -6.79 5.78 14.25
CA LEU A 37 -6.41 4.42 13.87
C LEU A 37 -6.14 4.31 12.37
N LEU A 38 -7.01 4.89 11.53
CA LEU A 38 -6.87 4.85 10.07
C LEU A 38 -5.87 5.87 9.51
N TRP A 39 -5.54 6.90 10.28
CA TRP A 39 -4.73 8.03 9.83
C TRP A 39 -3.39 7.68 9.16
N PRO A 40 -2.61 6.66 9.61
CA PRO A 40 -1.35 6.29 8.97
C PRO A 40 -1.46 6.01 7.47
N LEU A 41 -2.63 5.54 7.01
CA LEU A 41 -2.91 5.26 5.61
C LEU A 41 -3.86 6.30 4.99
N HIS A 42 -4.95 6.66 5.66
CA HIS A 42 -5.95 7.59 5.10
C HIS A 42 -5.38 8.96 4.72
N ARG A 43 -4.35 9.45 5.44
CA ARG A 43 -3.71 10.75 5.17
C ARG A 43 -3.24 10.92 3.72
N PHE A 44 -2.88 9.83 3.04
CA PHE A 44 -2.30 9.89 1.70
C PHE A 44 -3.31 10.31 0.62
N PHE A 45 -4.58 9.95 0.82
CA PHE A 45 -5.67 10.18 -0.15
C PHE A 45 -6.86 10.91 0.49
N CYS A 46 -6.66 11.56 1.64
CA CYS A 46 -7.68 12.36 2.31
C CYS A 46 -7.79 13.76 1.69
N GLY A 47 -9.02 14.23 1.50
CA GLY A 47 -9.33 15.62 1.16
C GLY A 47 -9.52 15.93 -0.33
N PRO A 48 -9.84 17.21 -0.64
CA PRO A 48 -10.09 17.67 -1.99
C PRO A 48 -8.93 17.39 -2.94
N GLY A 49 -9.26 16.98 -4.17
CA GLY A 49 -8.27 16.65 -5.20
C GLY A 49 -7.58 15.30 -5.05
N LYS A 50 -7.85 14.53 -3.97
CA LYS A 50 -7.30 13.19 -3.73
C LYS A 50 -8.34 12.13 -3.37
N ALA A 51 -9.36 12.51 -2.58
CA ALA A 51 -10.30 11.56 -2.01
C ALA A 51 -11.41 11.13 -2.98
N ASN A 52 -11.76 11.98 -3.95
CA ASN A 52 -12.79 11.72 -4.95
C ASN A 52 -12.59 12.62 -6.20
N PRO A 53 -12.30 12.05 -7.39
CA PRO A 53 -11.95 10.64 -7.58
C PRO A 53 -10.73 10.25 -6.75
N PHE A 54 -10.67 8.99 -6.31
CA PHE A 54 -9.54 8.48 -5.55
C PHE A 54 -8.26 8.58 -6.40
N LYS A 55 -7.23 9.27 -5.88
CA LYS A 55 -5.92 9.36 -6.53
C LYS A 55 -4.89 8.51 -5.78
N TRP A 56 -4.14 7.71 -6.52
CA TRP A 56 -3.03 6.99 -5.92
C TRP A 56 -1.92 7.97 -5.51
N PRO A 57 -1.35 7.83 -4.30
CA PRO A 57 -0.31 8.75 -3.86
C PRO A 57 0.96 8.58 -4.69
N ALA A 58 1.65 9.69 -4.95
CA ALA A 58 2.99 9.69 -5.54
C ALA A 58 3.96 8.87 -4.68
N LEU A 59 5.08 8.45 -5.26
CA LEU A 59 6.19 7.89 -4.50
C LEU A 59 6.82 9.00 -3.65
N SER A 60 7.13 8.67 -2.41
CA SER A 60 8.08 9.46 -1.63
C SER A 60 9.47 9.38 -2.27
N ARG A 61 10.32 10.35 -1.94
CA ARG A 61 11.73 10.33 -2.38
C ARG A 61 12.47 9.08 -1.88
N ALA A 62 12.10 8.56 -0.71
CA ALA A 62 12.67 7.35 -0.14
C ALA A 62 12.25 6.10 -0.92
N GLU A 63 10.95 5.95 -1.22
CA GLU A 63 10.45 4.85 -2.07
C GLU A 63 11.12 4.87 -3.43
N SER A 64 11.26 6.04 -4.04
CA SER A 64 11.82 6.18 -5.38
C SER A 64 13.30 5.83 -5.42
N ARG A 65 14.08 6.28 -4.41
CA ARG A 65 15.48 5.91 -4.28
C ARG A 65 15.63 4.41 -4.07
N HIS A 66 14.85 3.85 -3.15
CA HIS A 66 14.90 2.41 -2.88
C HIS A 66 14.61 1.58 -4.12
N ALA A 67 13.59 1.96 -4.91
CA ALA A 67 13.24 1.27 -6.14
C ALA A 67 14.33 1.38 -7.23
N ILE A 68 15.01 2.54 -7.32
CA ILE A 68 16.13 2.72 -8.26
C ILE A 68 17.34 1.87 -7.81
N ASP A 69 17.67 1.89 -6.52
CA ASP A 69 18.80 1.13 -5.97
C ASP A 69 18.58 -0.39 -6.06
N ASN A 70 17.32 -0.84 -6.13
CA ASN A 70 16.93 -2.25 -6.21
C ASN A 70 16.32 -2.66 -7.55
N LEU A 71 16.50 -1.86 -8.61
CA LEU A 71 15.82 -2.05 -9.88
C LEU A 71 16.07 -3.45 -10.48
N ASP A 72 17.32 -3.91 -10.36
CA ASP A 72 17.82 -5.19 -10.88
C ASP A 72 18.00 -6.26 -9.79
N THR A 73 17.57 -6.00 -8.56
CA THR A 73 17.73 -6.97 -7.46
C THR A 73 16.93 -8.24 -7.76
N PRO A 74 17.58 -9.42 -7.86
CA PRO A 74 16.88 -10.66 -8.14
C PRO A 74 15.94 -11.05 -6.99
N PRO A 75 14.85 -11.76 -7.27
CA PRO A 75 13.99 -12.27 -6.23
C PRO A 75 14.72 -13.17 -5.21
N GLY A 76 14.25 -13.15 -3.98
CA GLY A 76 14.78 -13.93 -2.89
C GLY A 76 14.58 -15.45 -3.02
N PRO A 77 15.18 -16.24 -2.12
CA PRO A 77 15.19 -17.71 -2.19
C PRO A 77 13.80 -18.35 -2.07
N HIS A 78 12.82 -17.62 -1.55
CA HIS A 78 11.43 -18.07 -1.37
C HIS A 78 10.52 -17.66 -2.53
N ALA A 79 11.09 -17.22 -3.65
CA ALA A 79 10.39 -16.93 -4.90
C ALA A 79 9.62 -18.13 -5.51
N LYS A 80 9.87 -19.36 -5.04
CA LYS A 80 9.30 -20.59 -5.63
C LYS A 80 7.88 -20.85 -5.11
N GLY A 81 6.88 -20.67 -5.97
CA GLY A 81 5.49 -21.07 -5.69
C GLY A 81 4.52 -20.68 -6.81
N ARG A 82 3.36 -21.34 -6.91
CA ARG A 82 2.31 -21.04 -7.92
C ARG A 82 1.72 -19.63 -7.82
N THR A 83 1.96 -18.93 -6.70
CA THR A 83 1.34 -17.64 -6.35
C THR A 83 2.28 -16.45 -6.41
N CYS A 84 3.58 -16.65 -6.67
CA CYS A 84 4.57 -15.57 -6.73
C CYS A 84 5.22 -15.56 -8.13
N ARG A 85 4.78 -14.65 -9.00
CA ARG A 85 5.60 -14.25 -10.15
C ARG A 85 6.73 -13.38 -9.61
N ALA A 86 7.78 -14.03 -9.14
CA ALA A 86 8.93 -13.34 -8.62
C ALA A 86 9.74 -12.80 -9.81
N SER A 87 9.94 -11.50 -9.83
CA SER A 87 10.69 -10.79 -10.87
C SER A 87 11.46 -9.63 -10.22
N THR A 88 12.46 -9.10 -10.92
CA THR A 88 13.04 -7.80 -10.52
C THR A 88 11.99 -6.69 -10.69
N ILE A 89 12.27 -5.50 -10.14
CA ILE A 89 11.43 -4.31 -10.40
C ILE A 89 11.48 -3.97 -11.90
N MET A 90 12.65 -4.06 -12.53
CA MET A 90 12.82 -3.84 -13.97
C MET A 90 11.90 -4.76 -14.79
N GLU A 91 11.92 -6.06 -14.50
CA GLU A 91 11.10 -7.05 -15.19
C GLU A 91 9.60 -6.78 -14.98
N HIS A 92 9.18 -6.46 -13.75
CA HIS A 92 7.79 -6.08 -13.47
C HIS A 92 7.35 -4.87 -14.29
N LEU A 93 8.16 -3.81 -14.31
CA LEU A 93 7.83 -2.59 -15.05
C LEU A 93 7.78 -2.83 -16.56
N ARG A 94 8.65 -3.70 -17.09
CA ARG A 94 8.66 -4.05 -18.51
C ARG A 94 7.47 -4.94 -18.90
N ASP A 95 7.27 -6.02 -18.16
CA ASP A 95 6.40 -7.12 -18.59
C ASP A 95 4.96 -6.94 -18.12
N GLU A 96 4.73 -6.34 -16.95
CA GLU A 96 3.40 -6.09 -16.40
C GLU A 96 2.93 -4.64 -16.59
N ALA A 97 3.82 -3.66 -16.37
CA ALA A 97 3.46 -2.25 -16.54
C ALA A 97 3.62 -1.75 -17.99
N GLY A 98 4.22 -2.53 -18.88
CA GLY A 98 4.43 -2.17 -20.29
C GLY A 98 5.38 -0.98 -20.50
N LEU A 99 6.23 -0.67 -19.51
CA LEU A 99 7.17 0.46 -19.57
C LEU A 99 8.49 0.02 -20.21
N PRO A 100 8.98 0.71 -21.26
CA PRO A 100 10.28 0.41 -21.85
C PRO A 100 11.43 0.51 -20.83
N ALA A 101 12.35 -0.46 -20.85
CA ALA A 101 13.46 -0.51 -19.89
C ALA A 101 14.30 0.79 -19.85
N HIS A 102 14.54 1.40 -21.02
CA HIS A 102 15.35 2.61 -21.13
C HIS A 102 14.74 3.84 -20.45
N CYS A 103 13.46 3.81 -20.06
CA CYS A 103 12.80 4.94 -19.39
C CYS A 103 12.44 4.69 -17.92
N HIS A 104 12.74 3.52 -17.34
CA HIS A 104 12.29 3.17 -15.97
C HIS A 104 12.68 4.21 -14.93
N VAL A 105 13.96 4.62 -14.88
CA VAL A 105 14.44 5.63 -13.92
C VAL A 105 13.70 6.97 -14.11
N SER A 106 13.54 7.43 -15.36
CA SER A 106 12.80 8.67 -15.64
C SER A 106 11.33 8.59 -15.20
N GLN A 107 10.67 7.46 -15.45
CA GLN A 107 9.27 7.25 -15.04
C GLN A 107 9.13 7.22 -13.51
N ILE A 108 10.05 6.54 -12.81
CA ILE A 108 10.10 6.54 -11.33
C ILE A 108 10.24 7.98 -10.81
N LEU A 109 11.15 8.77 -11.37
CA LEU A 109 11.36 10.17 -10.99
C LEU A 109 10.12 11.03 -11.28
N HIS A 110 9.43 10.82 -12.40
CA HIS A 110 8.17 11.52 -12.70
C HIS A 110 7.03 11.15 -11.73
N ALA A 111 7.05 9.94 -11.19
CA ALA A 111 6.10 9.47 -10.18
C ALA A 111 6.48 9.86 -8.74
N THR A 112 7.61 10.55 -8.54
CA THR A 112 8.11 10.97 -7.23
C THR A 112 7.54 12.34 -6.83
N GLU A 113 7.29 12.54 -5.54
CA GLU A 113 6.91 13.85 -5.01
C GLU A 113 8.08 14.88 -4.97
N PRO A 114 7.82 16.17 -5.25
CA PRO A 114 6.56 16.74 -5.76
C PRO A 114 6.32 16.34 -7.22
N THR A 115 5.10 15.90 -7.54
CA THR A 115 4.75 15.51 -8.91
C THR A 115 4.47 16.74 -9.75
N HIS A 116 5.34 17.01 -10.73
CA HIS A 116 5.16 18.09 -11.71
C HIS A 116 4.21 17.70 -12.84
N VAL A 117 4.07 16.39 -13.09
CA VAL A 117 3.14 15.82 -14.06
C VAL A 117 2.04 15.10 -13.28
N GLN A 118 0.78 15.41 -13.59
CA GLN A 118 -0.37 14.76 -12.98
C GLN A 118 -1.06 13.86 -14.01
N GLY A 119 -1.69 12.79 -13.52
CA GLY A 119 -2.53 11.94 -14.33
C GLY A 119 -2.35 10.47 -14.03
N ARG A 120 -3.25 9.68 -14.63
CA ARG A 120 -3.33 8.24 -14.39
C ARG A 120 -2.03 7.48 -14.67
N PRO A 121 -1.26 7.77 -15.74
CA PRO A 121 -0.01 7.05 -16.00
C PRO A 121 1.04 7.21 -14.89
N VAL A 122 1.13 8.41 -14.31
CA VAL A 122 2.06 8.72 -13.21
C VAL A 122 1.63 8.00 -11.93
N GLU A 123 0.31 8.01 -11.64
CA GLU A 123 -0.28 7.25 -10.54
C GLU A 123 -0.01 5.75 -10.68
N MET A 124 -0.20 5.19 -11.88
CA MET A 124 0.02 3.77 -12.15
C MET A 124 1.49 3.38 -12.06
N THR A 125 2.41 4.28 -12.38
CA THR A 125 3.85 4.03 -12.16
C THR A 125 4.14 3.86 -10.66
N ALA A 126 3.62 4.76 -9.81
CA ALA A 126 3.78 4.64 -8.36
C ALA A 126 3.14 3.36 -7.78
N VAL A 127 1.98 2.97 -8.31
CA VAL A 127 1.31 1.69 -7.97
C VAL A 127 2.20 0.49 -8.33
N ASN A 128 2.70 0.44 -9.56
CA ASN A 128 3.51 -0.68 -10.04
C ASN A 128 4.82 -0.82 -9.26
N ILE A 129 5.47 0.28 -8.89
CA ILE A 129 6.65 0.25 -8.03
C ILE A 129 6.31 -0.38 -6.68
N ARG A 130 5.22 0.03 -6.03
CA ARG A 130 4.82 -0.57 -4.74
C ARG A 130 4.45 -2.05 -4.84
N ILE A 131 3.85 -2.49 -5.94
CA ILE A 131 3.57 -3.91 -6.19
C ILE A 131 4.89 -4.69 -6.33
N ALA A 132 5.82 -4.20 -7.14
CA ALA A 132 7.12 -4.83 -7.33
C ALA A 132 7.91 -4.93 -6.01
N GLU A 133 7.91 -3.85 -5.22
CA GLU A 133 8.51 -3.81 -3.88
C GLU A 133 7.91 -4.85 -2.93
N TYR A 134 6.57 -4.94 -2.88
CA TYR A 134 5.91 -5.97 -2.08
C TYR A 134 6.33 -7.38 -2.50
N ARG A 135 6.39 -7.65 -3.81
CA ARG A 135 6.79 -8.96 -4.35
C ARG A 135 8.25 -9.27 -4.03
N LEU A 136 9.13 -8.28 -4.07
CA LEU A 136 10.53 -8.44 -3.67
C LEU A 136 10.64 -8.84 -2.18
N VAL A 137 9.94 -8.13 -1.28
CA VAL A 137 9.90 -8.50 0.14
C VAL A 137 9.28 -9.89 0.36
N ARG A 138 8.17 -10.20 -0.31
CA ARG A 138 7.53 -11.53 -0.26
C ARG A 138 8.48 -12.64 -0.69
N SER A 139 9.27 -12.42 -1.74
CA SER A 139 10.22 -13.42 -2.26
C SER A 139 11.38 -13.71 -1.30
N ASN A 140 11.67 -12.79 -0.38
CA ASN A 140 12.64 -12.95 0.69
C ASN A 140 12.03 -13.45 2.01
N THR A 141 10.70 -13.62 2.07
CA THR A 141 9.98 -14.04 3.28
C THR A 141 9.68 -15.53 3.20
N ALA A 142 10.10 -16.30 4.21
CA ALA A 142 9.80 -17.72 4.29
C ALA A 142 8.29 -17.97 4.48
N ASP A 143 7.80 -19.14 4.07
CA ASP A 143 6.37 -19.45 4.14
C ASP A 143 5.83 -19.46 5.58
N ALA A 144 6.67 -19.82 6.56
CA ALA A 144 6.35 -19.78 7.98
C ALA A 144 6.07 -18.35 8.48
N ASP A 145 6.66 -17.34 7.86
CA ASP A 145 6.62 -15.94 8.31
C ASP A 145 5.58 -15.09 7.57
N LEU A 146 4.79 -15.69 6.67
CA LEU A 146 3.87 -14.94 5.81
C LEU A 146 2.80 -14.18 6.54
N LEU A 147 2.43 -14.63 7.74
CA LEU A 147 1.48 -13.92 8.58
C LEU A 147 2.03 -12.57 9.03
N THR A 148 3.35 -12.39 9.08
CA THR A 148 4.01 -11.13 9.46
C THR A 148 4.25 -10.19 8.28
N LEU A 149 4.20 -10.71 7.04
CA LEU A 149 4.53 -9.98 5.81
C LEU A 149 3.86 -8.60 5.67
N PRO A 150 2.58 -8.41 6.02
CA PRO A 150 1.96 -7.08 5.95
C PRO A 150 2.68 -6.03 6.82
N SER A 151 3.27 -6.45 7.95
CA SER A 151 4.02 -5.57 8.85
C SER A 151 5.41 -5.20 8.32
N LEU A 152 6.01 -6.06 7.48
CA LEU A 152 7.35 -5.89 6.93
C LEU A 152 7.44 -4.78 5.87
N VAL A 153 6.30 -4.36 5.33
CA VAL A 153 6.22 -3.29 4.32
C VAL A 153 5.51 -2.04 4.86
N PRO A 154 5.74 -0.86 4.26
CA PRO A 154 4.96 0.34 4.57
C PRO A 154 3.45 0.11 4.38
N PRO A 155 2.57 0.76 5.18
CA PRO A 155 1.12 0.58 5.06
C PRO A 155 0.56 0.85 3.66
N LEU A 156 1.13 1.83 2.95
CA LEU A 156 0.70 2.19 1.60
C LEU A 156 1.11 1.12 0.57
N THR A 157 2.30 0.52 0.72
CA THR A 157 2.75 -0.62 -0.10
C THR A 157 1.83 -1.81 0.08
N TYR A 158 1.52 -2.18 1.34
CA TYR A 158 0.58 -3.27 1.60
C TYR A 158 -0.82 -3.00 1.06
N PHE A 159 -1.35 -1.79 1.26
CA PHE A 159 -2.65 -1.40 0.69
C PHE A 159 -2.67 -1.51 -0.84
N THR A 160 -1.60 -1.10 -1.50
CA THR A 160 -1.47 -1.21 -2.96
C THR A 160 -1.50 -2.68 -3.38
N GLN A 161 -0.80 -3.57 -2.68
CA GLN A 161 -0.87 -5.01 -2.95
C GLN A 161 -2.29 -5.56 -2.76
N VAL A 162 -2.99 -5.18 -1.68
CA VAL A 162 -4.36 -5.65 -1.47
C VAL A 162 -5.26 -5.17 -2.61
N ALA A 163 -5.10 -3.93 -3.08
CA ALA A 163 -5.82 -3.43 -4.25
C ALA A 163 -5.49 -4.19 -5.54
N ASP A 164 -4.25 -4.63 -5.72
CA ASP A 164 -3.81 -5.49 -6.84
C ASP A 164 -4.53 -6.84 -6.84
N VAL A 165 -4.66 -7.48 -5.67
CA VAL A 165 -5.43 -8.73 -5.52
C VAL A 165 -6.88 -8.58 -5.98
N PHE A 166 -7.48 -7.41 -5.78
CA PHE A 166 -8.85 -7.12 -6.23
C PHE A 166 -8.93 -6.57 -7.66
N GLY A 167 -7.80 -6.26 -8.32
CA GLY A 167 -7.78 -5.70 -9.67
C GLY A 167 -8.42 -4.30 -9.78
N VAL A 168 -8.42 -3.51 -8.70
CA VAL A 168 -9.19 -2.26 -8.59
C VAL A 168 -8.41 -1.00 -8.98
N PHE A 169 -7.56 -1.10 -9.99
CA PHE A 169 -6.80 0.04 -10.50
C PHE A 169 -7.46 0.70 -11.70
N ASP A 170 -7.98 -0.05 -12.67
CA ASP A 170 -8.34 0.51 -13.98
C ASP A 170 -9.86 0.65 -14.18
N LEU A 171 -10.57 1.05 -13.12
CA LEU A 171 -12.02 1.19 -13.15
C LEU A 171 -12.40 2.66 -13.02
N SER A 172 -13.24 3.15 -13.93
CA SER A 172 -13.88 4.47 -13.81
C SER A 172 -15.20 4.40 -13.04
N ALA A 173 -15.43 3.30 -12.31
CA ALA A 173 -16.69 3.05 -11.66
C ALA A 173 -16.90 3.99 -10.46
N ASP A 174 -18.12 4.48 -10.30
CA ASP A 174 -18.55 5.36 -9.22
C ASP A 174 -18.35 4.74 -7.82
N TRP A 175 -18.50 3.42 -7.71
CA TRP A 175 -18.28 2.67 -6.48
C TRP A 175 -16.79 2.55 -6.09
N LEU A 176 -15.86 2.74 -7.03
CA LEU A 176 -14.44 2.48 -6.81
C LEU A 176 -13.87 3.33 -5.68
N THR A 177 -14.18 4.64 -5.68
CA THR A 177 -13.69 5.55 -4.65
C THR A 177 -14.13 5.08 -3.26
N GLY A 178 -15.41 4.80 -3.08
CA GLY A 178 -15.94 4.30 -1.80
C GLY A 178 -15.35 2.96 -1.39
N PHE A 179 -15.11 2.07 -2.36
CA PHE A 179 -14.46 0.78 -2.13
C PHE A 179 -13.01 0.94 -1.67
N LEU A 180 -12.19 1.77 -2.34
CA LEU A 180 -10.78 1.96 -1.98
C LEU A 180 -10.60 2.56 -0.57
N HIS A 181 -11.48 3.48 -0.15
CA HIS A 181 -11.46 3.97 1.24
C HIS A 181 -11.77 2.85 2.24
N ARG A 182 -12.75 1.97 1.97
CA ARG A 182 -13.06 0.81 2.83
C ARG A 182 -11.95 -0.22 2.82
N LEU A 183 -11.38 -0.49 1.65
CA LEU A 183 -10.26 -1.41 1.48
C LEU A 183 -9.06 -0.94 2.29
N SER A 184 -8.79 0.37 2.34
CA SER A 184 -7.72 0.93 3.16
C SER A 184 -7.88 0.61 4.66
N ALA A 185 -9.12 0.58 5.17
CA ALA A 185 -9.39 0.18 6.54
C ALA A 185 -9.11 -1.31 6.77
N VAL A 186 -9.56 -2.17 5.86
CA VAL A 186 -9.28 -3.61 5.90
C VAL A 186 -7.77 -3.87 5.85
N SER A 187 -7.05 -3.25 4.91
CA SER A 187 -5.60 -3.40 4.75
C SER A 187 -4.85 -2.96 6.00
N LEU A 188 -5.23 -1.84 6.62
CA LEU A 188 -4.53 -1.36 7.81
C LEU A 188 -4.80 -2.24 9.04
N LEU A 189 -6.04 -2.71 9.23
CA LEU A 189 -6.38 -3.62 10.32
C LEU A 189 -5.68 -4.97 10.17
N ALA A 190 -5.66 -5.52 8.95
CA ALA A 190 -4.93 -6.75 8.65
C ALA A 190 -3.42 -6.58 8.92
N ARG A 191 -2.85 -5.42 8.56
CA ARG A 191 -1.46 -5.09 8.88
C ARG A 191 -1.22 -4.99 10.38
N GLN A 192 -2.11 -4.37 11.15
CA GLN A 192 -1.94 -4.28 12.60
C GLN A 192 -2.01 -5.65 13.27
N ALA A 193 -2.88 -6.54 12.78
CA ALA A 193 -2.96 -7.92 13.27
C ALA A 193 -1.71 -8.76 12.93
N SER A 194 -0.95 -8.38 11.90
CA SER A 194 0.31 -9.06 11.51
C SER A 194 1.53 -8.65 12.34
N ILE A 195 1.42 -7.60 13.16
CA ILE A 195 2.53 -7.18 14.03
C ILE A 195 2.54 -8.17 15.20
N PRO A 196 3.64 -8.92 15.42
CA PRO A 196 3.77 -9.79 16.57
C PRO A 196 3.46 -9.00 17.85
N SER A 197 2.76 -9.62 18.79
CA SER A 197 2.58 -8.99 20.10
C SER A 197 3.95 -8.66 20.70
N PHE A 198 4.07 -7.58 21.48
CA PHE A 198 5.35 -7.15 22.05
C PHE A 198 6.04 -8.30 22.84
N GLU A 199 5.25 -9.21 23.42
CA GLU A 199 5.72 -10.42 24.13
C GLU A 199 6.34 -11.49 23.21
N GLU A 200 5.89 -11.63 21.95
CA GLU A 200 6.50 -12.56 20.98
C GLU A 200 7.76 -11.98 20.32
N SER A 201 7.91 -10.65 20.30
CA SER A 201 9.04 -9.98 19.65
C SER A 201 10.37 -10.15 20.39
N GLU A 202 10.36 -10.22 21.73
CA GLU A 202 11.59 -10.53 22.50
C GLU A 202 12.06 -11.97 22.28
N ALA A 203 11.14 -12.93 22.22
CA ALA A 203 11.48 -14.32 21.93
C ALA A 203 12.08 -14.49 20.54
N ALA A 204 11.55 -13.78 19.53
CA ALA A 204 12.08 -13.79 18.17
C ALA A 204 13.44 -13.06 18.06
N LEU A 205 13.64 -11.95 18.81
CA LEU A 205 14.93 -11.25 18.87
C LEU A 205 16.01 -12.05 19.59
N LEU A 206 15.66 -12.82 20.63
CA LEU A 206 16.56 -13.73 21.33
C LEU A 206 16.96 -14.94 20.46
N LEU A 207 16.13 -15.33 19.49
CA LEU A 207 16.44 -16.38 18.50
C LEU A 207 17.34 -15.89 17.35
N LEU A 208 17.54 -14.57 17.21
CA LEU A 208 18.44 -13.96 16.23
C LEU A 208 19.82 -13.61 16.80
N LEU A 209 20.04 -13.82 18.10
CA LEU A 209 21.37 -13.77 18.69
C LEU A 209 22.05 -15.14 18.50
N PRO A 210 23.25 -15.21 17.91
CA PRO A 210 23.96 -16.48 17.76
C PRO A 210 24.20 -17.10 19.14
N ALA A 211 23.81 -18.36 19.31
CA ALA A 211 24.31 -19.18 20.40
C ALA A 211 25.82 -19.41 20.18
N HIS A 212 26.60 -19.18 21.24
CA HIS A 212 28.06 -19.34 21.42
C HIS A 212 28.90 -18.13 20.92
N ALA A 213 29.79 -17.54 21.71
CA ALA A 213 30.57 -18.02 22.86
C ALA A 213 30.85 -16.87 23.85
#